data_AF-A0A8T6U3J4-F1
#
_entry.id   AF-A0A8T6U3J4-F1
#
_cell.length_a   1.000
_cell.length_b   1.000
_cell.length_c   1.000
_cell.angle_alpha   90.00
_cell.angle_beta   90.00
_cell.angle_gamma   90.00
#
_symmetry.space_group_name_H-M   'P 1'
#
loop_
_entity.id
_entity.type
_entity.pdbx_description
1 polymer ?
#
loop_
_entity_poly.entity_id
_entity_poly.type
_entity_poly.pdbx_seq_one_letter_code
_entity_poly.pdbx_strand_id
1 'polypeptide(L)'
;MTLSNAVIQTLNEIESIVGKKDELADSEIEQIKDLFYEILKKGTNYDVEEIESWFSKEKGWKNKDLVVRITNLSHYVQNKFEQTSKFRIIDKDSCGCND
;
A
#
# COMPACT_ATOMS: atom_id res chain seq x y z
N MET A 1 11.54 -2.56 11.59
CA MET A 1 12.40 -3.20 10.58
C MET A 1 13.03 -2.08 9.75
N THR A 2 13.80 -2.38 8.70
CA THR A 2 14.24 -1.34 7.76
C THR A 2 13.44 -1.54 6.49
N LEU A 3 12.90 -0.45 5.92
CA LEU A 3 12.18 -0.50 4.66
C LEU A 3 13.01 -1.21 3.59
N SER A 4 12.40 -2.18 2.89
CA SER A 4 13.10 -2.87 1.80
C SER A 4 13.32 -1.91 0.63
N ASN A 5 14.35 -2.15 -0.17
CA ASN A 5 14.69 -1.29 -1.31
C ASN A 5 13.52 -1.16 -2.31
N ALA A 6 12.71 -2.22 -2.47
CA ALA A 6 11.52 -2.21 -3.32
C ALA A 6 10.43 -1.26 -2.79
N VAL A 7 10.24 -1.22 -1.46
CA VAL A 7 9.30 -0.30 -0.82
C VAL A 7 9.80 1.13 -0.96
N ILE A 8 11.09 1.38 -0.71
CA ILE A 8 11.69 2.72 -0.86
C ILE A 8 11.54 3.24 -2.29
N GLN A 9 11.80 2.41 -3.31
CA GLN A 9 11.61 2.81 -4.71
C GLN A 9 10.16 3.24 -4.97
N THR A 10 9.20 2.45 -4.48
CA THR A 10 7.78 2.75 -4.64
C THR A 10 7.39 4.06 -3.94
N LEU A 11 7.93 4.30 -2.74
CA LEU A 11 7.70 5.55 -2.02
C LEU A 11 8.26 6.78 -2.75
N ASN A 12 9.41 6.65 -3.42
CA ASN A 12 9.94 7.71 -4.28
C ASN A 12 9.06 7.93 -5.53
N GLU A 13 8.47 6.88 -6.10
CA GLU A 13 7.51 7.02 -7.21
C GLU A 13 6.24 7.73 -6.76
N ILE A 14 5.71 7.39 -5.58
CA ILE A 14 4.58 8.11 -4.96
C ILE A 14 4.94 9.57 -4.71
N GLU A 15 6.13 9.86 -4.19
CA GLU A 15 6.61 11.23 -4.00
C GLU A 15 6.64 12.02 -5.32
N SER A 16 7.02 11.38 -6.44
CA SER A 16 7.01 12.02 -7.76
C SER A 16 5.60 12.34 -8.25
N ILE A 17 4.62 11.45 -8.00
CA ILE A 17 3.21 11.65 -8.37
C ILE A 17 2.58 12.80 -7.56
N VAL A 18 2.79 12.78 -6.25
CA VAL A 18 2.20 13.75 -5.32
C VAL A 18 2.90 15.10 -5.41
N GLY A 19 4.23 15.12 -5.53
CA GLY A 19 5.04 16.31 -5.68
C GLY A 19 4.81 17.33 -4.55
N LYS A 20 4.44 18.57 -4.92
CA LYS A 20 4.13 19.67 -3.99
C LYS A 20 2.63 20.01 -3.95
N LYS A 21 1.77 19.08 -4.33
CA LYS A 21 0.33 19.29 -4.32
C LYS A 21 -0.18 19.31 -2.88
N ASP A 22 -1.35 19.90 -2.68
CA ASP A 22 -2.04 19.90 -1.39
C ASP A 22 -3.14 18.83 -1.30
N GLU A 23 -3.57 18.31 -2.45
CA GLU A 23 -4.61 17.28 -2.60
C GLU A 23 -4.26 16.28 -3.72
N LEU A 24 -4.92 15.12 -3.70
CA LEU A 24 -4.75 14.06 -4.70
C LEU A 24 -6.01 13.96 -5.56
N ALA A 25 -5.83 13.89 -6.87
CA ALA A 25 -6.89 13.55 -7.80
C ALA A 25 -7.22 12.05 -7.74
N ASP A 26 -8.43 11.67 -8.14
CA ASP A 26 -8.87 10.27 -8.14
C ASP A 26 -7.95 9.36 -8.98
N SER A 27 -7.44 9.85 -10.11
CA SER A 27 -6.48 9.11 -10.93
C SER A 27 -5.17 8.82 -10.21
N GLU A 28 -4.70 9.75 -9.36
CA GLU A 28 -3.47 9.61 -8.59
C GLU A 28 -3.67 8.66 -7.43
N ILE A 29 -4.85 8.70 -6.80
CA ILE A 29 -5.24 7.74 -5.77
C ILE A 29 -5.21 6.32 -6.33
N GLU A 30 -5.77 6.07 -7.52
CA GLU A 30 -5.72 4.75 -8.15
C GLU A 30 -4.28 4.34 -8.50
N GLN A 31 -3.46 5.25 -9.04
CA GLN A 31 -2.04 4.97 -9.30
C GLN A 31 -1.28 4.58 -8.02
N ILE A 32 -1.49 5.30 -6.92
CA ILE A 32 -0.86 5.00 -5.63
C ILE A 32 -1.29 3.62 -5.13
N LYS A 33 -2.58 3.26 -5.28
CA LYS A 33 -3.07 1.93 -4.90
C LYS A 33 -2.40 0.83 -5.72
N ASP A 34 -2.27 1.01 -7.03
CA ASP A 34 -1.63 0.04 -7.92
C ASP A 34 -0.16 -0.18 -7.57
N LEU A 35 0.56 0.90 -7.24
CA LEU A 35 1.93 0.83 -6.77
C LEU A 35 2.07 -0.03 -5.51
N PHE A 36 1.24 0.21 -4.49
CA PHE A 36 1.23 -0.62 -3.28
C PHE A 36 0.83 -2.08 -3.56
N TYR A 37 -0.11 -2.29 -4.47
CA TYR A 37 -0.59 -3.63 -4.84
C TYR A 37 0.51 -4.45 -5.53
N GLU A 38 1.30 -3.82 -6.41
CA GLU A 38 2.42 -4.47 -7.09
C GLU A 38 3.53 -4.89 -6.13
N ILE A 39 3.77 -4.15 -5.04
CA ILE A 39 4.70 -4.59 -3.98
C ILE A 39 4.22 -5.91 -3.36
N LEU A 40 2.94 -5.97 -2.96
CA LEU A 40 2.35 -7.16 -2.32
C LEU A 40 2.32 -8.36 -3.26
N LYS A 41 1.98 -8.12 -4.52
CA LYS A 41 1.95 -9.14 -5.58
C LYS A 41 3.32 -9.76 -5.85
N LYS A 42 4.40 -8.98 -5.66
CA LYS A 42 5.79 -9.47 -5.72
C LYS A 42 6.22 -10.24 -4.45
N GLY A 43 5.32 -10.43 -3.49
CA GLY A 43 5.58 -11.14 -2.23
C GLY A 43 6.34 -10.29 -1.20
N THR A 44 6.45 -8.98 -1.44
CA THR A 44 7.08 -8.06 -0.48
C THR A 44 6.00 -7.48 0.42
N ASN A 45 6.17 -7.62 1.74
CA ASN A 45 5.33 -6.92 2.70
C ASN A 45 5.98 -5.58 3.06
N TYR A 46 5.16 -4.64 3.53
CA TYR A 46 5.60 -3.35 4.04
C TYR A 46 4.93 -3.08 5.39
N ASP A 47 5.59 -2.27 6.22
CA ASP A 47 5.01 -1.79 7.47
C ASP A 47 4.41 -0.41 7.24
N VAL A 48 3.15 -0.22 7.64
CA VAL A 48 2.44 1.03 7.40
C VAL A 48 2.92 2.16 8.31
N GLU A 49 3.36 1.85 9.54
CA GLU A 49 3.95 2.83 10.45
C GLU A 49 5.32 3.32 9.92
N GLU A 50 6.07 2.44 9.26
CA GLU A 50 7.32 2.80 8.58
C GLU A 50 7.06 3.72 7.38
N ILE A 51 5.98 3.48 6.62
CA ILE A 51 5.58 4.36 5.51
C ILE A 51 5.23 5.76 6.01
N GLU A 52 4.42 5.88 7.06
CA GLU A 52 4.07 7.18 7.65
C GLU A 52 5.33 7.90 8.16
N SER A 53 6.20 7.16 8.86
CA SER A 53 7.47 7.69 9.35
C SER A 53 8.39 8.16 8.22
N TRP A 54 8.41 7.47 7.08
CA TRP A 54 9.22 7.85 5.92
C TRP A 54 8.82 9.22 5.37
N PHE A 55 7.52 9.42 5.11
CA PHE A 55 7.02 10.70 4.62
C PHE A 55 7.17 11.84 5.65
N SER A 56 6.88 11.56 6.93
CA SER A 56 6.92 12.57 7.98
C SER A 56 8.34 12.94 8.42
N LYS A 57 9.25 11.97 8.58
CA LYS A 57 10.57 12.17 9.19
C LYS A 57 11.68 12.32 8.16
N GLU A 58 11.74 11.46 7.14
CA GLU A 58 12.84 11.49 6.18
C GLU A 58 12.65 12.58 5.12
N LYS A 59 11.42 12.79 4.66
CA LYS A 59 11.12 13.77 3.60
C LYS A 59 10.54 15.09 4.09
N GLY A 60 10.23 15.19 5.39
CA GLY A 60 9.77 16.43 6.01
C GLY A 60 8.48 16.99 5.41
N TRP A 61 7.58 16.11 4.96
CA TRP A 61 6.31 16.53 4.39
C TRP A 61 5.51 17.32 5.41
N LYS A 62 5.13 18.55 5.04
CA LYS A 62 4.41 19.47 5.92
C LYS A 62 2.89 19.24 5.89
N ASN A 63 2.37 18.74 4.78
CA ASN A 63 0.95 18.45 4.62
C ASN A 63 0.65 17.08 5.25
N LYS A 64 0.18 17.11 6.51
CA LYS A 64 -0.14 15.91 7.27
C LYS A 64 -1.33 15.15 6.69
N ASP A 65 -2.31 15.86 6.11
CA ASP A 65 -3.49 15.24 5.52
C ASP A 65 -3.11 14.32 4.35
N LEU A 66 -2.16 14.76 3.51
CA LEU A 66 -1.63 13.92 2.43
C LEU A 66 -0.89 12.69 2.94
N VAL A 67 -0.04 12.84 3.96
CA VAL A 67 0.67 11.71 4.55
C VAL A 67 -0.32 10.69 5.11
N VAL A 68 -1.28 11.13 5.94
CA VAL A 68 -2.33 10.28 6.50
C VAL A 68 -3.15 9.62 5.39
N ARG A 69 -3.46 10.35 4.30
CA ARG A 69 -4.20 9.80 3.17
C ARG A 69 -3.44 8.66 2.49
N ILE A 70 -2.15 8.84 2.21
CA ILE A 70 -1.30 7.81 1.58
C ILE A 70 -1.16 6.59 2.50
N THR A 71 -0.92 6.80 3.80
CA THR A 71 -0.88 5.75 4.82
C THR A 71 -2.19 4.95 4.86
N ASN A 72 -3.34 5.63 4.79
CA ASN A 72 -4.64 4.95 4.74
C ASN A 72 -4.83 4.14 3.44
N LEU A 73 -4.32 4.63 2.31
CA LEU A 73 -4.35 3.88 1.06
C LEU A 73 -3.49 2.62 1.14
N SER A 74 -2.31 2.68 1.74
CA SER A 74 -1.44 1.52 1.92
C SER A 74 -2.12 0.46 2.81
N HIS A 75 -2.70 0.87 3.94
CA HIS A 75 -3.52 -0.01 4.79
C HIS A 75 -4.68 -0.65 4.03
N TYR A 76 -5.43 0.14 3.26
CA TYR A 76 -6.55 -0.37 2.46
C TYR A 76 -6.09 -1.45 1.48
N VAL A 77 -5.00 -1.21 0.76
CA VAL A 77 -4.45 -2.13 -0.24
C VAL A 77 -3.97 -3.43 0.41
N GLN A 78 -3.24 -3.36 1.54
CA GLN A 78 -2.84 -4.56 2.30
C GLN A 78 -4.05 -5.40 2.70
N ASN A 79 -5.02 -4.79 3.38
CA ASN A 79 -6.20 -5.50 3.86
C ASN A 79 -6.98 -6.15 2.71
N LYS A 80 -7.11 -5.46 1.57
CA LYS A 80 -7.82 -5.99 0.40
C LYS A 80 -7.05 -7.12 -0.27
N PHE A 81 -5.73 -7.02 -0.37
CA PHE A 81 -4.88 -8.07 -0.91
C PHE A 81 -4.94 -9.33 -0.05
N GLU A 82 -4.84 -9.19 1.27
CA GLU A 82 -4.95 -10.31 2.21
C GLU A 82 -6.32 -10.98 2.17
N GLN A 83 -7.41 -10.21 2.15
CA GLN A 83 -8.76 -10.75 2.00
C GLN A 83 -8.87 -11.57 0.70
N THR A 84 -8.41 -11.01 -0.41
CA THR A 84 -8.41 -11.69 -1.71
C THR A 84 -7.58 -12.98 -1.68
N SER A 85 -6.46 -13.00 -0.97
CA SER A 85 -5.62 -14.18 -0.77
C SER A 85 -6.32 -15.26 0.06
N LYS A 86 -6.99 -14.87 1.16
CA LYS A 86 -7.73 -15.77 2.04
C LYS A 86 -8.88 -16.49 1.31
N PHE A 87 -9.59 -15.81 0.41
CA PHE A 87 -10.64 -16.44 -0.39
C PHE A 87 -10.10 -17.43 -1.44
N ARG A 88 -8.85 -17.28 -1.93
CA ARG A 88 -8.24 -18.25 -2.85
C ARG A 88 -7.88 -19.58 -2.19
N ILE A 89 -7.71 -19.61 -0.86
CA ILE A 89 -7.33 -20.82 -0.12
C ILE A 89 -8.55 -21.74 0.09
N ILE A 90 -9.76 -21.18 0.19
CA ILE A 90 -11.00 -21.93 0.41
C ILE A 90 -11.44 -22.72 -0.84
N ASP A 91 -10.95 -22.36 -2.04
CA ASP A 91 -11.35 -23.01 -3.29
C ASP A 91 -10.65 -24.36 -3.56
N LYS A 92 -9.74 -24.81 -2.68
CA LYS A 92 -8.94 -26.04 -2.91
C LYS A 92 -9.18 -27.20 -1.96
N ASP A 93 -9.97 -27.04 -0.90
CA ASP A 93 -10.34 -28.17 -0.04
C ASP A 93 -11.82 -28.51 -0.18
N SER A 94 -12.01 -29.65 -0.82
CA SER A 94 -13.18 -30.52 -0.79
C SER A 94 -14.07 -30.32 0.45
N CYS A 95 -15.19 -29.62 0.29
CA CYS A 95 -16.34 -29.87 1.15
C CYS A 95 -17.24 -30.86 0.40
N GLY A 96 -16.81 -32.12 0.38
CA GLY A 96 -17.66 -33.26 0.06
C GLY A 96 -18.64 -33.45 1.20
N CYS A 97 -19.72 -32.67 1.23
CA CYS A 97 -20.94 -33.07 1.92
C CYS A 97 -21.61 -34.10 1.01
N ASN A 98 -21.30 -35.37 1.25
CA ASN A 98 -22.14 -36.49 0.84
C ASN A 98 -23.45 -36.39 1.64
N ASP A 99 -24.53 -36.06 0.96
CA ASP A 99 -25.89 -36.47 1.33
C ASP A 99 -26.55 -37.10 0.10
#